data_AF-A0A9D4T9D7-F1
#
_entry.id   AF-A0A9D4T9D7-F1
#
_cell.length_a   1.000
_cell.length_b   1.000
_cell.length_c   1.000
_cell.angle_alpha   90.00
_cell.angle_beta   90.00
_cell.angle_gamma   90.00
#
_symmetry.space_group_name_H-M   'P 1'
#
loop_
_entity.id
_entity.type
_entity.pdbx_description
1 polymer ?
#
loop_
_entity_poly.entity_id
_entity_poly.type
_entity_poly.pdbx_seq_one_letter_code
_entity_poly.pdbx_strand_id
1 'polypeptide(L)'
;MTASIVRLATVMAMGFSESVARLALRSVGGDVDLAVQHIITRQDEKKAQQEKELEERNLKLRKRSLGKTCNGEWVSVEKYDALKAMGFPANNARHALQQANNDINVALQALCECCFTWETVDHALALVPTQLCMATGSSCLCPILR
;
A
#
# COMPACT_ATOMS: atom_id res chain seq x y z
N MET A 1 14.61 48.95 13.32
CA MET A 1 13.87 48.28 12.22
C MET A 1 14.77 47.48 11.27
N THR A 2 16.07 47.74 11.17
CA THR A 2 16.97 47.04 10.22
C THR A 2 17.32 45.59 10.62
N ALA A 3 17.41 45.29 11.92
CA ALA A 3 17.81 43.98 12.42
C ALA A 3 16.86 42.83 12.01
N SER A 4 15.55 43.09 11.93
CA SER A 4 14.56 42.10 11.49
C SER A 4 14.64 41.80 10.00
N ILE A 5 15.01 42.78 9.18
CA ILE A 5 15.13 42.64 7.72
C ILE A 5 16.36 41.80 7.37
N VAL A 6 17.49 42.02 8.05
CA VAL A 6 18.72 41.25 7.81
C VAL A 6 18.50 39.76 8.10
N ARG A 7 17.89 39.43 9.23
CA ARG A 7 17.60 38.03 9.62
C ARG A 7 16.68 37.32 8.63
N LEU A 8 15.67 38.03 8.12
CA LEU A 8 14.74 37.53 7.12
C LEU A 8 15.48 37.23 5.81
N ALA A 9 16.32 38.17 5.34
CA ALA A 9 17.13 37.99 4.14
C ALA A 9 18.09 36.79 4.26
N THR A 10 18.68 36.55 5.44
CA THR A 10 19.55 35.39 5.68
C THR A 10 18.79 34.07 5.52
N VAL A 11 17.60 33.93 6.09
CA VAL A 11 16.79 32.70 5.95
C VAL A 11 16.32 32.53 4.50
N MET A 12 15.98 33.61 3.80
CA MET A 12 15.63 33.54 2.37
C MET A 12 16.81 33.13 1.49
N ALA A 13 18.03 33.57 1.80
CA ALA A 13 19.22 33.18 1.07
C ALA A 13 19.52 31.66 1.17
N MET A 14 19.03 31.00 2.23
CA MET A 14 19.08 29.55 2.36
C MET A 14 18.04 28.81 1.49
N GLY A 15 17.18 29.53 0.77
CA GLY A 15 16.20 28.98 -0.16
C GLY A 15 14.77 28.86 0.39
N PHE A 16 14.51 29.37 1.59
CA PHE A 16 13.15 29.39 2.15
C PHE A 16 12.33 30.56 1.62
N SER A 17 11.02 30.34 1.43
CA SER A 17 10.11 31.40 1.00
C SER A 17 9.96 32.48 2.07
N GLU A 18 9.71 33.72 1.64
CA GLU A 18 9.57 34.88 2.52
C GLU A 18 8.46 34.69 3.58
N SER A 19 7.35 34.07 3.19
CA SER A 19 6.22 33.78 4.08
C SER A 19 6.59 32.81 5.19
N VAL A 20 7.33 31.75 4.86
CA VAL A 20 7.80 30.73 5.80
C VAL A 20 8.89 31.28 6.72
N ALA A 21 9.85 32.02 6.17
CA ALA A 21 10.91 32.67 6.93
C ALA A 21 10.35 33.63 7.99
N ARG A 22 9.39 34.48 7.62
CA ARG A 22 8.72 35.37 8.59
C ARG A 22 7.95 34.60 9.66
N LEU A 23 7.26 33.53 9.29
CA LEU A 23 6.50 32.73 10.26
C LEU A 23 7.45 32.07 11.27
N ALA A 24 8.53 31.47 10.80
CA ALA A 24 9.52 30.81 11.65
C ALA A 24 10.23 31.79 12.59
N LEU A 25 10.68 32.94 12.07
CA LEU A 25 11.28 33.99 12.90
C LEU A 25 10.32 34.53 13.96
N ARG A 26 9.01 34.58 13.67
CA ARG A 26 7.98 34.92 14.67
C ARG A 26 7.79 33.83 15.71
N SER A 27 7.83 32.56 15.31
CA SER A 27 7.66 31.42 16.22
C SER A 27 8.81 31.29 17.21
N VAL A 28 10.04 31.60 16.78
CA VAL A 28 11.25 31.42 17.61
C VAL A 28 11.77 32.72 18.25
N GLY A 29 11.16 33.87 17.97
CA GLY A 29 11.57 35.15 18.59
C GLY A 29 12.77 35.82 17.92
N GLY A 30 13.11 35.43 16.70
CA GLY A 30 14.06 36.16 15.85
C GLY A 30 15.49 35.62 15.84
N ASP A 31 15.73 34.40 16.30
CA ASP A 31 16.99 33.68 16.06
C ASP A 31 16.97 32.96 14.70
N VAL A 32 18.02 33.18 13.89
CA VAL A 32 18.09 32.67 12.50
C VAL A 32 18.25 31.15 12.49
N ASP A 33 19.20 30.62 13.28
CA ASP A 33 19.52 29.18 13.28
C ASP A 33 18.35 28.34 13.77
N LEU A 34 17.73 28.76 14.88
CA LEU A 34 16.56 28.09 15.42
C LEU A 34 15.34 28.22 14.48
N ALA A 35 15.18 29.35 13.77
CA ALA A 35 14.13 29.49 12.78
C ALA A 35 14.31 28.51 11.62
N VAL A 36 15.54 28.33 11.12
CA VAL A 36 15.87 27.36 10.06
C VAL A 36 15.57 25.94 10.52
N GLN A 37 16.03 25.57 11.72
CA GLN A 37 15.75 24.27 12.31
C GLN A 37 14.24 24.03 12.44
N HIS A 38 13.49 25.01 12.94
CA HIS A 38 12.04 24.92 13.06
C HIS A 38 11.35 24.71 11.70
N ILE A 39 11.82 25.40 10.63
CA ILE A 39 11.27 25.19 9.28
C ILE A 39 11.52 23.76 8.80
N ILE A 40 12.74 23.26 8.96
CA ILE A 40 13.12 21.91 8.52
C ILE A 40 12.27 20.87 9.27
N THR A 41 12.24 20.93 10.60
CA THR A 41 11.45 20.00 11.43
C THR A 41 9.98 20.01 11.03
N ARG A 42 9.38 21.19 10.81
CA ARG A 42 7.97 21.28 10.40
C ARG A 42 7.71 20.70 9.01
N GLN A 43 8.64 20.89 8.07
CA GLN A 43 8.51 20.29 6.74
C GLN A 43 8.64 18.77 6.80
N ASP A 44 9.58 18.26 7.59
CA ASP A 44 9.80 16.82 7.75
C ASP A 44 8.63 16.15 8.47
N GLU A 45 8.12 16.74 9.55
CA GLU A 45 6.88 16.31 10.22
C GLU A 45 5.72 16.25 9.24
N LYS A 46 5.53 17.30 8.44
CA LYS A 46 4.44 17.37 7.46
C LYS A 46 4.59 16.32 6.36
N LYS A 47 5.80 16.14 5.82
CA LYS A 47 6.09 15.12 4.80
C LYS A 47 5.86 13.72 5.35
N ALA A 48 6.39 13.41 6.54
CA ALA A 48 6.20 12.13 7.20
C ALA A 48 4.72 11.84 7.49
N GLN A 49 3.95 12.85 7.88
CA GLN A 49 2.51 12.70 8.07
C GLN A 49 1.77 12.43 6.75
N GLN A 50 2.11 13.16 5.69
CA GLN A 50 1.52 12.95 4.36
C GLN A 50 1.85 11.57 3.79
N GLU A 51 3.08 11.09 3.98
CA GLU A 51 3.50 9.76 3.56
C GLU A 51 2.73 8.67 4.29
N LYS A 52 2.61 8.76 5.62
CA LYS A 52 1.80 7.83 6.42
C LYS A 52 0.33 7.80 5.99
N GLU A 53 -0.28 8.97 5.77
CA GLU A 53 -1.67 9.06 5.31
C GLU A 53 -1.87 8.43 3.92
N LEU A 54 -0.89 8.61 3.03
CA LEU A 54 -0.90 8.01 1.69
C LEU A 54 -0.73 6.49 1.77
N GLU A 55 0.19 5.99 2.59
CA GLU A 55 0.40 4.56 2.83
C GLU A 55 -0.86 3.90 3.41
N GLU A 56 -1.47 4.49 4.43
CA GLU A 56 -2.72 3.99 5.00
C GLU A 56 -3.85 3.96 3.97
N ARG A 57 -3.96 5.00 3.13
CA ARG A 57 -4.95 5.06 2.06
C ARG A 57 -4.71 3.93 1.05
N ASN A 58 -3.46 3.72 0.64
CA ASN A 58 -3.09 2.67 -0.31
C ASN A 58 -3.34 1.28 0.26
N LEU A 59 -3.02 1.05 1.53
CA LEU A 59 -3.33 -0.20 2.24
C LEU A 59 -4.83 -0.47 2.29
N LYS A 60 -5.65 0.55 2.60
CA LYS A 60 -7.12 0.42 2.59
C LYS A 60 -7.66 0.07 1.20
N LEU A 61 -7.13 0.68 0.14
CA LEU A 61 -7.50 0.36 -1.24
C LEU A 61 -7.10 -1.07 -1.62
N ARG A 62 -5.88 -1.49 -1.27
CA ARG A 62 -5.42 -2.88 -1.50
C ARG A 62 -6.29 -3.89 -0.77
N LYS A 63 -6.58 -3.69 0.51
CA LYS A 63 -7.50 -4.54 1.28
C LYS A 63 -8.87 -4.64 0.61
N ARG A 64 -9.42 -3.51 0.14
CA ARG A 64 -10.69 -3.49 -0.61
C ARG A 64 -10.63 -4.29 -1.91
N SER A 65 -9.54 -4.19 -2.67
CA SER A 65 -9.36 -4.94 -3.92
C SER A 65 -9.23 -6.45 -3.73
N LEU A 66 -8.70 -6.90 -2.59
CA LEU A 66 -8.57 -8.33 -2.27
C LEU A 66 -9.91 -8.96 -1.83
N GLY A 67 -10.84 -8.16 -1.35
CA GLY A 67 -12.17 -8.59 -0.93
C GLY A 67 -12.19 -9.28 0.43
N LYS A 68 -13.31 -9.96 0.71
CA LYS A 68 -13.56 -10.69 1.97
C LYS A 68 -13.39 -12.20 1.77
N THR A 69 -13.01 -12.88 2.85
CA THR A 69 -12.99 -14.34 2.95
C THR A 69 -14.40 -14.90 3.16
N CYS A 70 -14.57 -16.22 3.07
CA CYS A 70 -15.84 -16.88 3.37
C CYS A 70 -16.28 -16.69 4.83
N ASN A 71 -15.35 -16.49 5.76
CA ASN A 71 -15.66 -16.11 7.16
C ASN A 71 -16.04 -14.63 7.32
N GLY A 72 -16.02 -13.83 6.26
CA GLY A 72 -16.35 -12.40 6.28
C GLY A 72 -15.21 -11.47 6.70
N GLU A 73 -14.02 -12.02 6.98
CA GLU A 73 -12.83 -11.24 7.30
C GLU A 73 -12.18 -10.65 6.05
N TRP A 74 -11.39 -9.58 6.20
CA TRP A 74 -10.63 -9.03 5.09
C TRP A 74 -9.41 -9.89 4.78
N VAL A 75 -9.11 -10.07 3.49
CA VAL A 75 -7.90 -10.78 3.09
C VAL A 75 -6.65 -9.97 3.49
N SER A 76 -5.67 -10.63 4.11
CA SER A 76 -4.41 -9.98 4.52
C SER A 76 -3.51 -9.70 3.32
N VAL A 77 -3.05 -8.45 3.21
CA VAL A 77 -2.15 -7.99 2.14
C VAL A 77 -0.79 -8.69 2.24
N GLU A 78 -0.28 -8.91 3.46
CA GLU A 78 1.02 -9.55 3.69
C GLU A 78 1.05 -10.98 3.16
N LYS A 79 -0.01 -11.75 3.44
CA LYS A 79 -0.14 -13.14 3.00
C LYS A 79 -0.29 -13.22 1.48
N TYR A 80 -1.02 -12.28 0.91
CA TYR A 80 -1.17 -12.14 -0.54
C TYR A 80 0.15 -11.79 -1.23
N ASP A 81 0.91 -10.82 -0.69
CA ASP A 81 2.20 -10.41 -1.22
C ASP A 81 3.24 -11.54 -1.07
N ALA A 82 3.17 -12.35 -0.01
CA ALA A 82 4.00 -13.55 0.14
C ALA A 82 3.71 -14.60 -0.95
N LEU A 83 2.43 -14.89 -1.25
CA LEU A 83 2.07 -15.79 -2.35
C LEU A 83 2.53 -15.24 -3.71
N LYS A 84 2.39 -13.94 -3.93
CA LYS A 84 2.86 -13.28 -5.15
C LYS A 84 4.38 -13.33 -5.28
N ALA A 85 5.12 -13.16 -4.18
CA ALA A 85 6.57 -13.27 -4.15
C ALA A 85 7.07 -14.70 -4.42
N MET A 86 6.27 -15.72 -4.08
CA MET A 86 6.53 -17.12 -4.45
C MET A 86 6.24 -17.43 -5.93
N GLY A 87 5.70 -16.48 -6.70
CA GLY A 87 5.42 -16.64 -8.13
C GLY A 87 4.00 -17.07 -8.46
N PHE A 88 3.09 -17.15 -7.48
CA PHE A 88 1.69 -17.46 -7.78
C PHE A 88 0.98 -16.27 -8.44
N PRO A 89 0.11 -16.51 -9.43
CA PRO A 89 -0.62 -15.44 -10.08
C PRO A 89 -1.57 -14.75 -9.10
N ALA A 90 -1.66 -13.43 -9.20
CA ALA A 90 -2.45 -12.56 -8.34
C ALA A 90 -3.90 -13.04 -8.11
N ASN A 91 -4.58 -13.46 -9.17
CA ASN A 91 -5.97 -13.90 -9.07
C ASN A 91 -6.10 -15.19 -8.25
N ASN A 92 -5.23 -16.18 -8.47
CA ASN A 92 -5.29 -17.46 -7.76
C ASN A 92 -4.87 -17.27 -6.30
N ALA A 93 -3.83 -16.47 -6.03
CA ALA A 93 -3.43 -16.14 -4.67
C ALA A 93 -4.57 -15.49 -3.87
N ARG A 94 -5.29 -14.54 -4.49
CA ARG A 94 -6.47 -13.92 -3.88
C ARG A 94 -7.56 -14.94 -3.60
N HIS A 95 -7.93 -15.77 -4.57
CA HIS A 95 -9.00 -16.76 -4.41
C HIS A 95 -8.65 -17.84 -3.37
N ALA A 96 -7.42 -18.34 -3.39
CA ALA A 96 -6.95 -19.32 -2.40
C ALA A 96 -7.02 -18.75 -0.98
N LEU A 97 -6.60 -17.50 -0.77
CA LEU A 97 -6.72 -16.85 0.56
C LEU A 97 -8.16 -16.58 0.99
N GLN A 98 -9.07 -16.31 0.04
CA GLN A 98 -10.49 -16.13 0.32
C GLN A 98 -11.13 -17.44 0.82
N GLN A 99 -10.77 -18.56 0.21
CA GLN A 99 -11.25 -19.90 0.57
C GLN A 99 -10.58 -20.43 1.83
N ALA A 100 -9.28 -20.19 1.98
CA ALA A 100 -8.47 -20.63 3.10
C ALA A 100 -8.59 -19.71 4.33
N ASN A 101 -9.50 -18.73 4.33
CA ASN A 101 -9.72 -17.82 5.46
C ASN A 101 -8.44 -17.18 6.00
N ASN A 102 -7.60 -16.66 5.11
CA ASN A 102 -6.28 -16.11 5.42
C ASN A 102 -5.23 -17.12 5.94
N ASP A 103 -5.42 -18.43 5.91
CA ASP A 103 -4.35 -19.37 6.29
C ASP A 103 -3.40 -19.65 5.12
N ILE A 104 -2.12 -19.26 5.25
CA ILE A 104 -1.13 -19.40 4.18
C ILE A 104 -0.90 -20.88 3.83
N ASN A 105 -0.81 -21.76 4.83
CA ASN A 105 -0.54 -23.18 4.61
C ASN A 105 -1.69 -23.87 3.86
N VAL A 106 -2.93 -23.57 4.25
CA VAL A 106 -4.12 -24.10 3.58
C VAL A 106 -4.25 -23.50 2.17
N ALA A 107 -3.96 -22.20 2.00
CA ALA A 107 -3.92 -21.56 0.69
C ALA A 107 -2.85 -22.18 -0.23
N LEU A 108 -1.66 -22.45 0.30
CA LEU A 108 -0.60 -23.13 -0.43
C LEU A 108 -1.00 -24.55 -0.79
N GLN A 109 -1.60 -25.29 0.13
CA GLN A 109 -2.14 -26.61 -0.16
C GLN A 109 -3.18 -26.55 -1.28
N ALA A 110 -4.13 -25.62 -1.23
CA ALA A 110 -5.13 -25.45 -2.29
C ALA A 110 -4.51 -25.05 -3.65
N LEU A 111 -3.48 -24.19 -3.64
CA LEU A 111 -2.74 -23.80 -4.85
C LEU A 111 -1.91 -24.97 -5.41
N CYS A 112 -1.30 -25.77 -4.55
CA CYS A 112 -0.50 -26.95 -4.89
C CYS A 112 -1.38 -28.11 -5.36
N GLU A 113 -2.56 -28.32 -4.77
CA GLU A 113 -3.52 -29.34 -5.21
C GLU A 113 -4.09 -29.01 -6.59
N CYS A 114 -4.21 -27.73 -6.93
CA CYS A 114 -4.58 -27.25 -8.27
C CYS A 114 -3.39 -27.15 -9.24
N CYS A 115 -2.17 -27.49 -8.79
CA CYS A 115 -0.90 -27.23 -9.48
C CYS A 115 -0.72 -27.92 -10.83
N PHE A 116 -1.60 -28.85 -11.23
CA PHE A 116 -1.33 -29.64 -12.43
C PHE A 116 -1.44 -28.87 -13.78
N THR A 117 -1.67 -27.54 -13.81
CA THR A 117 -1.85 -26.82 -15.09
C THR A 117 -1.23 -25.42 -15.23
N TRP A 118 -0.39 -24.91 -14.31
CA TRP A 118 0.10 -23.51 -14.43
C TRP A 118 1.47 -23.31 -15.10
N GLU A 119 2.14 -24.38 -15.57
CA GLU A 119 3.44 -24.26 -16.24
C GLU A 119 3.37 -23.75 -17.70
N THR A 120 2.18 -23.56 -18.29
CA THR A 120 2.05 -23.25 -19.74
C THR A 120 1.29 -21.97 -20.06
N VAL A 121 1.60 -20.83 -19.43
CA VAL A 121 1.00 -19.55 -19.86
C VAL A 121 1.96 -18.39 -20.15
N ASP A 122 3.28 -18.57 -20.04
CA ASP A 122 4.22 -17.55 -20.55
C ASP A 122 4.63 -17.77 -22.02
N HIS A 123 4.22 -18.88 -22.64
CA HIS A 123 4.42 -19.15 -24.08
C HIS A 123 3.12 -19.60 -24.75
N ALA A 124 2.22 -18.67 -25.09
CA ALA A 124 1.45 -18.70 -26.35
C ALA A 124 0.33 -17.64 -26.36
N LEU A 125 0.47 -16.67 -27.26
CA LEU A 125 -0.66 -16.25 -28.08
C LEU A 125 -1.22 -17.50 -28.78
N ALA A 126 -2.37 -18.04 -28.33
CA ALA A 126 -3.39 -18.66 -29.18
C ALA A 126 -4.43 -19.43 -28.36
N LEU A 127 -5.70 -19.10 -28.65
CA LEU A 127 -6.92 -19.88 -28.43
C LEU A 127 -7.29 -20.33 -27.01
N VAL A 128 -8.37 -19.72 -26.55
CA VAL A 128 -9.25 -20.13 -25.45
C VAL A 128 -9.82 -21.55 -25.72
N PRO A 129 -10.10 -22.33 -24.66
CA PRO A 129 -11.51 -22.60 -24.40
C PRO A 129 -11.90 -22.40 -22.93
N THR A 130 -13.05 -21.77 -22.78
CA THR A 130 -13.82 -21.38 -21.59
C THR A 130 -14.43 -22.56 -20.84
N GLN A 131 -13.79 -23.74 -20.80
CA GLN A 131 -14.41 -24.95 -20.26
C GLN A 131 -13.38 -25.88 -19.60
N LEU A 132 -12.94 -25.56 -18.38
CA LEU A 132 -12.41 -26.59 -17.48
C LEU A 132 -12.41 -26.19 -15.99
N CYS A 133 -13.47 -25.55 -15.50
CA CYS A 133 -13.68 -25.36 -14.05
C CYS A 133 -14.95 -26.07 -13.52
N MET A 134 -15.56 -26.98 -14.29
CA MET A 134 -16.75 -27.75 -13.85
C MET A 134 -16.51 -29.24 -13.59
N ALA A 135 -15.25 -29.71 -13.53
CA ALA A 135 -14.96 -31.15 -13.54
C ALA A 135 -14.31 -31.72 -12.27
N THR A 136 -14.39 -31.04 -11.13
CA THR A 136 -14.24 -31.70 -9.83
C THR A 136 -15.37 -31.23 -8.92
N GLY A 137 -16.33 -32.13 -8.68
CA GLY A 137 -17.38 -31.96 -7.69
C GLY A 137 -16.82 -31.98 -6.28
N SER A 138 -16.16 -30.90 -5.87
CA SER A 138 -15.96 -30.55 -4.47
C SER A 138 -16.64 -29.21 -4.24
N SER A 139 -17.78 -29.30 -3.58
CA SER A 139 -18.63 -28.21 -3.11
C SER A 139 -17.85 -27.12 -2.39
N CYS A 140 -17.56 -26.02 -3.07
CA CYS A 140 -17.41 -24.71 -2.46
C CYS A 140 -18.41 -23.74 -3.09
N LEU A 141 -19.68 -24.15 -3.07
CA LEU A 141 -20.78 -23.22 -2.95
C LEU A 141 -20.60 -22.53 -1.59
N CYS A 142 -20.07 -21.31 -1.58
CA CYS A 142 -20.56 -20.31 -0.63
C CYS A 142 -21.70 -19.57 -1.34
N PRO A 143 -22.96 -19.99 -1.17
CA PRO A 143 -24.06 -19.06 -1.31
C PRO A 143 -24.09 -18.22 -0.02
N ILE A 144 -24.38 -16.92 -0.13
CA ILE A 144 -24.67 -15.89 0.90
C ILE A 144 -23.80 -14.67 0.56
N LEU A 145 -24.31 -13.47 0.35
CA LEU A 145 -25.65 -12.95 0.09
C LEU A 145 -25.40 -11.50 -0.36
N ARG A 146 -26.29 -11.05 -1.23
CA ARG A 146 -26.58 -9.69 -1.69
C ARG A 146 -26.18 -8.54 -0.77
#